data_AF-A0A0N7ALA0-F1
#
_entry.id   AF-A0A0N7ALA0-F1
#
_cell.length_a   1.000
_cell.length_b   1.000
_cell.length_c   1.000
_cell.angle_alpha   90.00
_cell.angle_beta   90.00
_cell.angle_gamma   90.00
#
_symmetry.space_group_name_H-M   'P 1'
#
loop_
_entity.id
_entity.type
_entity.pdbx_description
1 polymer ?
#
loop_
_entity_poly.entity_id
_entity_poly.type
_entity_poly.pdbx_seq_one_letter_code
_entity_poly.pdbx_strand_id
1 'polypeptide(L)'
;MKQEEFTPIFIILIISIIFSLILLLISTITSKNIPEPEKISVYECGFDPLKTPRLPFSIKFFLIGILFLIFDLEISYIFPWCTTIKEMKWTSFITMILFIIILTLGFIYEWLKEGLEWE
;
A
#
# COMPACT_ATOMS: atom_id res chain seq x y z
N MET A 1 -18.55 12.94 16.57
CA MET A 1 -18.65 12.69 15.12
C MET A 1 -19.82 11.75 14.91
N LYS A 2 -20.95 12.22 14.36
CA LYS A 2 -22.19 11.43 14.27
C LYS A 2 -22.07 10.44 13.10
N GLN A 3 -22.64 9.24 13.25
CA GLN A 3 -22.63 8.20 12.20
C GLN A 3 -23.16 8.70 10.84
N GLU A 4 -24.02 9.73 10.84
CA GLU A 4 -24.60 10.32 9.64
C GLU A 4 -23.57 10.97 8.70
N GLU A 5 -22.40 11.37 9.20
CA GLU A 5 -21.32 11.93 8.38
C GLU A 5 -20.63 10.89 7.50
N PHE A 6 -20.67 9.60 7.88
CA PHE A 6 -20.05 8.50 7.11
C PHE A 6 -20.99 7.89 6.07
N THR A 7 -22.30 8.07 6.22
CA THR A 7 -23.32 7.60 5.26
C THR A 7 -23.01 7.99 3.81
N PRO A 8 -22.67 9.25 3.46
CA PRO A 8 -22.37 9.61 2.07
C PRO A 8 -21.13 8.90 1.51
N ILE A 9 -20.09 8.70 2.33
CA ILE A 9 -18.86 8.00 1.93
C ILE A 9 -19.19 6.55 1.55
N PHE A 10 -19.99 5.87 2.37
CA PHE A 10 -20.38 4.49 2.13
C PHE A 10 -21.25 4.34 0.87
N ILE A 11 -22.17 5.29 0.65
CA ILE A 11 -23.01 5.32 -0.57
C ILE A 11 -22.13 5.47 -1.82
N ILE A 12 -21.18 6.40 -1.83
CA ILE A 12 -20.28 6.60 -2.98
C ILE A 12 -19.45 5.34 -3.25
N LEU A 13 -18.94 4.70 -2.20
CA LEU A 13 -18.15 3.48 -2.31
C LEU A 13 -18.98 2.34 -2.95
N ILE A 14 -20.21 2.14 -2.48
CA ILE A 14 -21.13 1.14 -3.07
C ILE A 14 -21.43 1.45 -4.54
N ILE A 15 -21.75 2.70 -4.85
CA ILE A 15 -22.03 3.12 -6.24
C ILE A 15 -20.82 2.86 -7.13
N SER A 16 -19.60 3.16 -6.66
CA SER A 16 -18.36 2.94 -7.42
C SER A 16 -18.14 1.45 -7.74
N ILE A 17 -18.37 0.56 -6.76
CA ILE A 17 -18.24 -0.89 -6.94
C ILE A 17 -19.30 -1.38 -7.93
N ILE A 18 -20.57 -1.01 -7.74
CA ILE A 18 -21.66 -1.41 -8.64
C ILE A 18 -21.39 -0.94 -10.06
N PHE A 19 -20.94 0.31 -10.23
CA PHE A 19 -20.63 0.88 -11.53
C PHE A 19 -19.47 0.14 -12.22
N SER A 20 -18.38 -0.14 -11.48
CA SER A 20 -17.25 -0.92 -12.02
C SER A 20 -17.69 -2.34 -12.45
N LEU A 21 -18.59 -2.96 -11.70
CA LEU A 21 -19.11 -4.29 -11.97
C LEU A 21 -20.04 -4.30 -13.19
N ILE A 22 -20.89 -3.27 -13.35
CA ILE A 22 -21.71 -3.08 -14.55
C ILE A 22 -20.82 -2.91 -15.79
N LEU A 23 -19.75 -2.09 -15.71
CA LEU A 23 -18.83 -1.91 -16.84
C LEU A 23 -18.11 -3.21 -17.20
N LEU A 24 -17.66 -3.99 -16.22
CA LEU A 24 -17.08 -5.32 -16.44
C LEU A 24 -18.09 -6.27 -17.09
N LEU A 25 -19.34 -6.29 -16.61
CA LEU A 25 -20.41 -7.13 -17.19
C LEU A 25 -20.70 -6.74 -18.64
N ILE A 26 -20.86 -5.45 -18.93
CA ILE A 26 -21.06 -4.96 -20.31
C ILE A 26 -19.88 -5.36 -21.19
N SER A 27 -18.64 -5.17 -20.72
CA SER A 27 -17.44 -5.56 -21.46
C SER A 27 -17.43 -7.06 -21.78
N THR A 28 -17.72 -7.92 -20.80
CA THR A 28 -17.73 -9.37 -21.01
C THR A 28 -18.86 -9.86 -21.92
N ILE A 29 -20.04 -9.22 -21.89
CA ILE A 29 -21.18 -9.58 -22.74
C ILE A 29 -20.98 -9.08 -24.19
N THR A 30 -20.45 -7.88 -24.37
CA THR A 30 -20.19 -7.32 -25.71
C THR A 30 -18.95 -7.90 -26.37
N SER A 31 -17.95 -8.34 -25.58
CA SER A 31 -16.72 -8.90 -26.11
C SER A 31 -16.94 -10.25 -26.80
N LYS A 32 -16.41 -10.38 -28.01
CA LYS A 32 -16.34 -11.66 -28.72
C LYS A 32 -15.18 -12.49 -28.16
N ASN A 33 -15.46 -13.25 -27.11
CA ASN A 33 -14.47 -14.11 -26.45
C ASN A 33 -14.26 -15.41 -27.24
N ILE A 34 -13.44 -15.37 -28.31
CA ILE A 34 -12.93 -16.58 -28.98
C ILE A 34 -11.54 -16.88 -28.42
N PRO A 35 -11.41 -17.84 -27.49
CA PRO A 35 -10.12 -18.27 -26.96
C PRO A 35 -9.35 -19.03 -28.04
N GLU A 36 -8.25 -18.45 -28.51
CA GLU A 36 -7.26 -19.12 -29.36
C GLU A 36 -5.99 -19.35 -28.53
N PRO A 37 -5.28 -20.49 -28.71
CA PRO A 37 -4.11 -20.83 -27.89
C PRO A 37 -3.01 -19.75 -27.95
N GLU A 38 -2.83 -19.09 -29.09
CA GLU A 38 -1.86 -17.98 -29.25
C GLU A 38 -2.33 -16.66 -28.61
N LYS A 39 -3.64 -16.45 -28.41
CA LYS A 39 -4.17 -15.26 -27.71
C LYS A 39 -4.07 -15.38 -26.19
N ILE A 40 -4.02 -16.62 -25.69
CA ILE A 40 -4.01 -16.94 -24.26
C ILE A 40 -2.60 -17.31 -23.79
N SER A 41 -1.67 -17.57 -24.73
CA SER A 41 -0.28 -17.81 -24.39
C SER A 41 0.35 -16.59 -23.74
N VAL A 42 1.33 -16.84 -22.87
CA VAL A 42 2.08 -15.79 -22.20
C VAL A 42 2.78 -14.95 -23.26
N TYR A 43 2.78 -13.62 -23.06
CA TYR A 43 3.46 -12.69 -23.94
C TYR A 43 4.97 -12.96 -23.90
N GLU A 44 5.47 -13.64 -24.92
CA GLU A 44 6.90 -13.75 -25.24
C GLU A 44 7.06 -14.29 -26.67
N CYS A 45 6.31 -13.75 -27.64
CA CYS A 45 6.41 -14.11 -29.07
C CYS A 45 6.41 -15.63 -29.38
N GLY A 46 5.63 -16.43 -28.64
CA GLY A 46 5.56 -17.89 -28.84
C GLY A 46 6.74 -18.67 -28.25
N PHE A 47 7.65 -18.02 -27.51
CA PHE A 47 8.65 -18.69 -26.69
C PHE A 47 8.04 -19.10 -25.35
N ASP A 48 8.48 -20.25 -24.83
CA ASP A 48 8.22 -20.60 -23.44
C ASP A 48 8.84 -19.53 -22.55
N PRO A 49 8.12 -19.02 -21.53
CA PRO A 49 8.60 -17.95 -20.68
C PRO A 49 9.99 -18.29 -20.14
N LEU A 50 10.96 -17.41 -20.40
CA LEU A 50 12.40 -17.59 -20.14
C LEU A 50 12.76 -18.03 -18.71
N LYS A 51 11.84 -17.91 -17.74
CA LYS A 51 12.04 -18.26 -16.34
C LYS A 51 10.84 -18.98 -15.76
N THR A 52 11.10 -20.07 -15.04
CA THR A 52 10.17 -20.55 -14.02
C THR A 52 10.00 -19.43 -12.97
N PRO A 53 8.76 -19.06 -12.58
CA PRO A 53 8.50 -18.02 -11.58
C PRO A 53 8.90 -18.40 -10.14
N ARG A 54 9.81 -19.38 -9.98
CA ARG A 54 10.24 -19.96 -8.71
C ARG A 54 11.52 -19.32 -8.17
N LEU A 55 12.12 -18.38 -8.89
CA LEU A 55 13.21 -17.56 -8.35
C LEU A 55 12.61 -16.61 -7.32
N PRO A 56 13.14 -16.58 -6.08
CA PRO A 56 12.65 -15.65 -5.08
C PRO A 56 12.83 -14.22 -5.60
N PHE A 57 11.77 -13.43 -5.50
CA PHE A 57 11.82 -11.99 -5.75
C PHE A 57 12.88 -11.33 -4.84
N SER A 58 13.39 -10.18 -5.27
CA SER A 58 14.40 -9.44 -4.50
C SER A 58 13.92 -9.18 -3.07
N ILE A 59 14.75 -9.49 -2.09
CA ILE A 59 14.51 -9.25 -0.65
C ILE A 59 14.28 -7.76 -0.34
N LYS A 60 14.68 -6.86 -1.26
CA LYS A 60 14.47 -5.41 -1.14
C LYS A 60 12.99 -5.02 -1.04
N PHE A 61 12.09 -5.72 -1.75
CA PHE A 61 10.65 -5.45 -1.63
C PHE A 61 10.10 -5.77 -0.23
N PHE A 62 10.67 -6.79 0.42
CA PHE A 62 10.31 -7.15 1.77
C PHE A 62 10.79 -6.09 2.79
N LEU A 63 12.03 -5.59 2.63
CA LEU A 63 12.56 -4.49 3.45
C LEU A 63 11.68 -3.23 3.34
N ILE A 64 11.28 -2.84 2.13
CA ILE A 64 10.38 -1.70 1.90
C ILE A 64 9.02 -1.93 2.56
N GLY A 65 8.49 -3.15 2.51
CA GLY A 65 7.22 -3.50 3.18
C GLY A 65 7.29 -3.36 4.70
N ILE A 66 8.37 -3.82 5.33
CA ILE A 66 8.58 -3.64 6.77
C ILE A 66 8.73 -2.16 7.12
N LEU A 67 9.52 -1.43 6.33
CA LEU A 67 9.73 0.00 6.54
C LEU A 67 8.43 0.80 6.45
N PHE A 68 7.59 0.50 5.44
CA PHE A 68 6.26 1.08 5.31
C PHE A 68 5.38 0.80 6.54
N LEU A 69 5.39 -0.43 7.05
CA LEU A 69 4.62 -0.80 8.24
C LEU A 69 5.06 0.00 9.47
N ILE A 70 6.37 0.16 9.69
CA ILE A 70 6.91 0.94 10.81
C ILE A 70 6.52 2.41 10.70
N PHE A 71 6.61 3.01 9.50
CA PHE A 71 6.20 4.39 9.27
C PHE A 71 4.69 4.62 9.39
N ASP A 72 3.87 3.67 8.95
CA ASP A 72 2.42 3.73 9.14
C ASP A 72 2.06 3.71 10.64
N LEU A 73 2.75 2.86 11.40
CA LEU A 73 2.66 2.84 12.86
C LEU A 73 3.10 4.18 13.46
N GLU A 74 4.19 4.78 13.00
CA GLU A 74 4.65 6.09 13.47
C GLU A 74 3.55 7.15 13.32
N ILE A 75 2.94 7.25 12.13
CA ILE A 75 1.88 8.22 11.84
C ILE A 75 0.64 7.94 12.71
N SER A 76 0.30 6.68 12.93
CA SER A 76 -0.80 6.27 13.81
C SER A 76 -0.64 6.78 15.25
N TYR A 77 0.60 6.88 15.76
CA TYR A 77 0.88 7.51 17.06
C TYR A 77 1.00 9.03 17.00
N ILE A 78 1.54 9.61 15.91
CA ILE A 78 1.66 11.06 15.74
C ILE A 78 0.29 11.73 15.66
N PHE A 79 -0.68 11.13 14.95
CA PHE A 79 -1.97 11.74 14.72
C PHE A 79 -2.74 12.10 16.02
N PRO A 80 -2.98 11.18 16.98
CA PRO A 80 -3.63 11.52 18.25
C PRO A 80 -2.78 12.43 19.15
N TRP A 81 -1.46 12.39 19.03
CA TRP A 81 -0.57 13.30 19.75
C TRP A 81 -0.74 14.75 19.27
N CYS A 82 -0.81 14.97 17.96
CA CYS A 82 -1.04 16.27 17.35
C CYS A 82 -2.39 16.88 17.75
N THR A 83 -3.44 16.07 17.88
CA THR A 83 -4.79 16.58 18.23
C THR A 83 -4.92 16.98 19.70
N THR A 84 -4.06 16.46 20.59
CA THR A 84 -4.15 16.66 22.05
C THR A 84 -3.04 17.54 22.63
N ILE A 85 -2.21 18.15 21.78
CA ILE A 85 -0.97 18.85 22.19
C ILE A 85 -1.19 19.97 23.22
N LYS A 86 -2.36 20.64 23.20
CA LYS A 86 -2.69 21.74 24.11
C LYS A 86 -2.97 21.28 25.54
N GLU A 87 -3.37 20.03 25.72
CA GLU A 87 -3.77 19.46 27.02
C GLU A 87 -2.68 18.54 27.61
N MET A 88 -1.58 18.35 26.88
CA MET A 88 -0.53 17.43 27.25
C MET A 88 0.45 18.00 28.29
N LYS A 89 0.94 17.10 29.15
CA LYS A 89 2.04 17.38 30.07
C LYS A 89 3.37 17.43 29.30
N TRP A 90 4.32 18.21 29.82
CA TRP A 90 5.67 18.32 29.26
C TRP A 90 6.38 16.96 29.10
N THR A 91 6.12 16.03 30.02
CA THR A 91 6.64 14.65 29.94
C THR A 91 6.17 13.92 28.70
N SER A 92 4.88 14.01 28.34
CA SER A 92 4.30 13.37 27.16
C SER A 92 4.83 13.96 25.85
N PHE A 93 5.12 15.26 25.86
CA PHE A 93 5.73 15.94 24.73
C PHE A 93 7.16 15.43 24.47
N ILE A 94 7.99 15.34 25.51
CA ILE A 94 9.37 14.83 25.40
C ILE A 94 9.38 13.36 24.96
N THR A 95 8.50 12.51 25.52
CA THR A 95 8.44 11.10 25.13
C THR A 95 8.13 10.93 23.65
N MET A 96 7.27 11.78 23.08
CA MET A 96 6.93 11.69 21.66
C MET A 96 8.07 12.19 20.76
N ILE A 97 8.77 13.26 21.15
CA ILE A 97 9.97 13.69 20.44
C ILE A 97 11.02 12.57 20.42
N LEU A 98 11.22 11.91 21.56
CA LEU A 98 12.18 10.80 21.66
C LEU A 98 11.75 9.61 20.78
N PHE A 99 10.45 9.30 20.74
CA PHE A 99 9.89 8.27 19.85
C PHE A 99 10.19 8.56 18.36
N ILE A 100 9.92 9.79 17.90
CA ILE A 100 10.18 10.21 16.51
C ILE A 100 11.67 10.14 16.19
N ILE A 101 12.53 10.61 17.09
CA ILE A 101 14.00 10.57 16.90
C ILE A 101 14.49 9.12 16.73
N ILE A 102 14.02 8.19 17.57
CA ILE A 102 14.45 6.79 17.49
C ILE A 102 14.07 6.17 16.14
N LEU A 103 12.83 6.39 15.68
CA LEU A 103 12.37 5.85 14.40
C LEU A 103 13.08 6.51 13.20
N THR A 104 13.30 7.81 13.25
CA THR A 104 14.06 8.55 12.22
C THR A 104 15.50 8.04 12.14
N LEU A 105 16.14 7.75 13.28
CA LEU A 105 17.49 7.18 13.30
C LEU A 105 17.52 5.77 12.73
N GLY A 106 16.50 4.94 13.01
CA GLY A 106 16.34 3.62 12.41
C GLY A 106 16.26 3.69 10.88
N PHE A 107 15.46 4.63 10.35
CA PHE A 107 15.38 4.89 8.92
C PHE A 107 16.70 5.34 8.30
N ILE A 108 17.38 6.31 8.94
CA ILE A 108 18.69 6.78 8.47
C ILE A 108 19.70 5.62 8.43
N TYR A 109 19.67 4.72 9.42
CA TYR A 109 20.55 3.56 9.44
C TYR A 109 20.29 2.61 8.26
N GLU A 110 19.03 2.31 7.95
CA GLU A 110 18.67 1.48 6.79
C GLU A 110 19.04 2.12 5.46
N TRP A 111 18.88 3.45 5.35
CA TRP A 111 19.30 4.21 4.17
C TRP A 111 20.81 4.11 3.94
N LEU A 112 21.60 4.33 4.99
CA LEU A 112 23.07 4.25 4.91
C LEU A 112 23.58 2.84 4.62
N LYS A 113 22.77 1.80 4.87
CA LYS A 113 23.09 0.40 4.56
C LYS A 113 22.75 -0.01 3.13
N GLU A 114 22.40 0.94 2.27
CA GLU A 114 22.01 0.70 0.87
C GLU A 114 20.84 -0.29 0.74
N GLY A 115 20.05 -0.47 1.81
CA GLY A 115 18.88 -1.37 1.81
C GLY A 115 17.80 -0.93 0.84
N LEU A 116 17.86 0.33 0.40
CA LEU A 116 16.90 1.02 -0.46
C LEU A 116 17.45 1.35 -1.86
N GLU A 117 18.72 1.06 -2.15
CA GLU A 117 19.32 1.38 -3.45
C GLU A 117 19.00 0.33 -4.52
N TRP A 118 18.84 0.80 -5.75
CA TRP A 118 18.51 0.00 -6.93
C TRP A 118 19.65 0.15 -7.94
N GLU A 119 20.06 -0.97 -8.54
CA GLU A 119 20.71 -0.97 -9.85
C GLU A 119 19.66 -1.35 -10.91
#